data_AF-A0A376NTN6-F1
#
_entry.id   AF-A0A376NTN6-F1
#
_cell.length_a   1.000
_cell.length_b   1.000
_cell.length_c   1.000
_cell.angle_alpha   90.00
_cell.angle_beta   90.00
_cell.angle_gamma   90.00
#
_symmetry.space_group_name_H-M   'P 1'
#
loop_
_entity.id
_entity.type
_entity.pdbx_description
1 polymer ?
#
loop_
_entity_poly.entity_id
_entity_poly.type
_entity_poly.pdbx_seq_one_letter_code
_entity_poly.pdbx_strand_id
1 'polypeptide(L)' 'MFAAASLMLLNKVDLLPYLNFDVEKCIACAREVNPEIEIILISATSGEGWTSG' A
#
# COMPACT_ATOMS: atom_id res chain seq x y z
N MET A 1 10.52 4.47 10.98
CA MET A 1 9.32 5.09 10.35
C MET A 1 8.19 4.07 10.22
N PHE A 2 8.37 2.97 9.46
CA PHE A 2 7.33 1.94 9.30
C PHE A 2 6.99 1.15 10.58
N ALA A 3 7.97 0.82 11.41
CA ALA A 3 7.75 0.08 12.66
C ALA A 3 6.84 0.77 13.69
N ALA A 4 6.62 2.09 13.58
CA ALA A 4 5.77 2.85 14.48
C ALA A 4 4.49 3.37 13.81
N ALA A 5 4.33 3.12 12.49
CA ALA A 5 3.15 3.53 11.76
C ALA A 5 2.03 2.51 11.97
N SER A 6 0.83 2.98 12.28
CA SER A 6 -0.37 2.12 12.32
C SER A 6 -0.93 1.83 10.92
N LEU A 7 -0.63 2.68 9.94
CA LEU A 7 -1.19 2.62 8.58
C LEU A 7 -0.12 2.93 7.52
N MET A 8 -0.11 2.14 6.45
CA MET A 8 0.62 2.39 5.21
C MET A 8 -0.37 2.60 4.05
N LEU A 9 -0.22 3.72 3.36
CA LEU A 9 -0.90 3.94 2.07
C LEU A 9 0.05 3.58 0.93
N LEU A 10 -0.22 2.48 0.24
CA LEU A 10 0.49 2.14 -0.99
C LEU A 10 -0.16 2.90 -2.15
N ASN A 11 0.39 4.08 -2.45
CA ASN A 11 -0.16 5.00 -3.44
C ASN A 11 0.33 4.71 -4.87
N LYS A 12 -0.40 5.26 -5.85
CA LYS A 12 -0.14 5.18 -7.29
C LYS A 12 -0.33 3.78 -7.87
N VAL A 13 -1.30 3.03 -7.35
CA VAL A 13 -1.61 1.69 -7.85
C VAL A 13 -2.11 1.69 -9.29
N ASP A 14 -2.58 2.84 -9.80
CA ASP A 14 -2.89 3.06 -11.21
C ASP A 14 -1.68 2.85 -12.14
N LEU A 15 -0.46 2.90 -11.60
CA LEU A 15 0.77 2.65 -12.37
C LEU A 15 1.19 1.18 -12.45
N LEU A 16 0.55 0.27 -11.70
CA LEU A 16 0.93 -1.15 -11.67
C LEU A 16 0.96 -1.81 -13.06
N PRO A 17 0.06 -1.51 -14.02
CA PRO A 17 0.15 -2.08 -15.37
C PRO A 17 1.42 -1.68 -16.14
N TYR A 18 2.10 -0.62 -15.72
CA TYR A 18 3.27 -0.05 -16.41
C TYR A 18 4.58 -0.31 -15.65
N LEU A 19 4.50 -0.94 -14.48
CA LEU A 19 5.64 -1.17 -13.59
C LEU A 19 5.83 -2.66 -13.33
N ASN A 20 7.08 -3.09 -13.28
CA ASN A 20 7.42 -4.39 -12.70
C ASN A 20 7.47 -4.27 -11.17
N PHE A 21 6.30 -4.07 -10.55
CA PHE A 21 6.16 -3.92 -9.10
C PHE A 21 5.30 -5.05 -8.53
N ASP A 22 5.85 -5.76 -7.54
CA ASP A 22 5.18 -6.87 -6.87
C ASP A 22 4.55 -6.39 -5.56
N VAL A 23 3.24 -6.20 -5.60
CA VAL A 23 2.43 -5.70 -4.47
C VAL A 23 2.50 -6.67 -3.29
N GLU A 24 2.39 -7.97 -3.53
CA GLU A 24 2.38 -8.98 -2.47
C GLU A 24 3.71 -9.04 -1.74
N LYS A 25 4.84 -8.95 -2.47
CA LYS A 25 6.16 -8.84 -1.85
C LYS A 25 6.30 -7.57 -1.03
N CYS A 26 5.80 -6.43 -1.51
CA CYS A 26 5.84 -5.18 -0.76
C CYS A 26 5.05 -5.29 0.55
N ILE A 27 3.87 -5.90 0.51
CA ILE A 27 3.03 -6.16 1.69
C ILE A 27 3.74 -7.10 2.67
N ALA A 28 4.35 -8.18 2.18
CA ALA A 28 5.10 -9.11 3.03
C ALA A 28 6.25 -8.41 3.76
N CYS A 29 7.05 -7.62 3.05
CA CYS A 29 8.14 -6.85 3.66
C CYS A 29 7.63 -5.83 4.69
N ALA A 30 6.48 -5.18 4.45
CA ALA A 30 5.89 -4.26 5.42
C ALA A 30 5.51 -4.98 6.71
N ARG A 31 4.93 -6.18 6.60
CA ARG A 31 4.54 -7.02 7.75
C ARG A 31 5.71 -7.61 8.51
N GLU A 32 6.84 -7.89 7.84
CA GLU A 32 8.08 -8.28 8.53
C GLU A 32 8.59 -7.18 9.48
N VAL A 33 8.37 -5.91 9.12
CA VAL A 33 8.77 -4.76 9.93
C VAL A 33 7.72 -4.42 10.99
N ASN A 34 6.44 -4.47 10.64
CA ASN A 34 5.32 -4.22 11.55
C ASN A 34 4.17 -5.19 11.24
N PRO A 35 4.01 -6.29 12.01
CA PRO A 35 2.96 -7.28 11.77
C PRO A 35 1.54 -6.72 11.85
N GLU A 36 1.33 -5.65 12.62
CA GLU A 36 0.02 -5.05 12.89
C GLU A 36 -0.29 -3.86 11.96
N ILE A 37 0.56 -3.58 10.95
CA ILE A 37 0.34 -2.44 10.07
C ILE A 37 -0.87 -2.67 9.17
N GLU A 38 -1.81 -1.73 9.18
CA GLU A 38 -2.87 -1.68 8.19
C GLU A 38 -2.31 -1.16 6.87
N ILE A 39 -2.78 -1.72 5.75
CA ILE A 39 -2.29 -1.36 4.42
C ILE A 39 -3.49 -1.09 3.53
N ILE A 40 -3.52 0.09 2.90
CA ILE A 40 -4.54 0.46 1.93
C ILE A 40 -3.85 0.78 0.61
N LEU A 41 -4.34 0.15 -0.45
CA LEU A 41 -3.93 0.43 -1.82
C LEU A 41 -4.78 1.56 -2.35
N ILE A 42 -4.13 2.63 -2.81
CA ILE A 42 -4.83 3.82 -3.31
C ILE A 42 -4.19 4.37 -4.58
N SER A 43 -4.96 5.16 -5.31
CA SER A 43 -4.43 6.16 -6.22
C SER A 43 -5.01 7.52 -5.86
N ALA A 44 -4.16 8.42 -5.39
CA ALA A 44 -4.51 9.82 -5.23
C ALA A 44 -4.80 10.52 -6.58
N THR A 45 -4.46 9.90 -7.72
CA THR A 45 -4.69 10.45 -9.06
C THR A 45 -6.01 9.97 -9.65
N SER A 46 -6.30 8.67 -9.60
CA SER A 46 -7.55 8.12 -10.16
C SER A 46 -8.71 8.12 -9.17
N GLY A 47 -8.44 8.28 -7.87
CA GLY A 47 -9.45 8.14 -6.81
C GLY A 47 -9.68 6.69 -6.38
N GLU A 48 -8.95 5.72 -6.94
CA GLU A 48 -9.01 4.32 -6.51
C GLU A 48 -8.63 4.17 -5.02
N GLY A 49 -9.36 3.34 -4.30
CA GLY A 49 -9.11 3.03 -2.88
C GLY A 49 -9.59 4.09 -1.88
N TRP A 50 -10.20 5.19 -2.32
CA TRP A 50 -10.68 6.27 -1.43
C TRP A 50 -12.15 6.14 -0.99
N THR A 51 -12.92 5.21 -1.54
CA THR A 51 -14.31 5.00 -1.13
C THR A 51 -14.36 4.24 0.19
N SER A 52 -14.71 4.96 1.26
CA SER A 52 -15.24 4.39 2.50
C SER A 52 -16.63 3.82 2.23
N GLY A 53 -16.88 2.58 2.68
CA GLY A 53 -18.24 2.11 2.95
C GLY A 53 -18.91 2.93 4.05
#